data_AF-A0A915YJN7-F1
#
_entry.id   AF-A0A915YJN7-F1
#
_cell.length_a   1.000
_cell.length_b   1.000
_cell.length_c   1.000
_cell.angle_alpha   90.00
_cell.angle_beta   90.00
_cell.angle_gamma   90.00
#
_symmetry.space_group_name_H-M   'P 1'
#
loop_
_entity.id
_entity.type
_entity.pdbx_description
1 polymer ?
#
loop_
_entity_poly.entity_id
_entity_poly.type
_entity_poly.pdbx_seq_one_letter_code
_entity_poly.pdbx_strand_id
1 'polypeptide(L)'
;MKQLSIALIIIGLMNNLVAQKPSPIPETREVVLNKADTIQKIRIFIANPNIRINAHKYYAWYQKQVVLHTQGAWSGKLLQGKYEAFYPNHNLLEQGTYEQGCKIGAWKTWHLNGTLKQQQHWTNGLLHGAFERYDASGKLVEKGRYKKGKLHGKLSKFVDDKATTEKYRNGQLIIKPPKKEKKEKERKKKKETLNKETSSKKKKKPRKKQTKGKKTTSKPIQ
;
A
#
# COMPACT_ATOMS: atom_id res chain seq x y z
N MET A 1 82.91 -19.66 -7.34
CA MET A 1 81.88 -20.23 -8.23
C MET A 1 81.01 -19.09 -8.73
N LYS A 2 80.89 -18.97 -10.06
CA LYS A 2 80.07 -17.98 -10.78
C LYS A 2 78.59 -18.36 -10.72
N GLN A 3 77.70 -17.36 -10.56
CA GLN A 3 76.37 -17.24 -11.19
C GLN A 3 75.99 -15.74 -11.06
N LEU A 4 76.23 -14.91 -12.08
CA LEU A 4 75.31 -14.48 -13.14
C LEU A 4 74.10 -13.63 -12.69
N SER A 5 74.19 -12.37 -13.11
CA SER A 5 73.24 -11.28 -13.35
C SER A 5 71.78 -11.65 -13.59
N ILE A 6 70.85 -10.77 -13.16
CA ILE A 6 69.93 -10.00 -14.02
C ILE A 6 69.23 -8.93 -13.16
N ALA A 7 69.37 -7.68 -13.58
CA ALA A 7 68.60 -6.54 -13.10
C ALA A 7 67.17 -6.60 -13.67
N LEU A 8 66.17 -6.33 -12.85
CA LEU A 8 64.84 -5.95 -13.32
C LEU A 8 64.33 -4.77 -12.49
N ILE A 9 64.52 -3.60 -13.09
CA ILE A 9 63.93 -2.32 -12.69
C ILE A 9 62.42 -2.45 -12.87
N ILE A 10 61.68 -2.59 -11.77
CA ILE A 10 60.23 -2.42 -11.77
C ILE A 10 59.95 -0.98 -11.32
N ILE A 11 59.97 -0.07 -12.28
CA ILE A 11 59.26 1.22 -12.16
C ILE A 11 57.78 0.87 -12.30
N GLY A 12 57.12 0.64 -11.17
CA GLY A 12 55.71 0.27 -11.07
C GLY A 12 54.91 1.36 -10.37
N LEU A 13 54.38 2.28 -11.17
CA LEU A 13 53.13 3.02 -10.97
C LEU A 13 52.74 3.34 -9.52
N MET A 14 53.02 4.58 -9.10
CA MET A 14 52.29 5.24 -8.01
C MET A 14 50.82 5.39 -8.42
N ASN A 15 50.03 4.34 -8.20
CA ASN A 15 48.59 4.45 -8.19
C ASN A 15 48.20 4.98 -6.82
N ASN A 16 47.59 6.16 -6.82
CA ASN A 16 46.84 6.75 -5.72
C ASN A 16 45.96 5.70 -5.04
N LEU A 17 46.48 5.06 -3.98
CA LEU A 17 45.61 4.54 -2.93
C LEU A 17 45.11 5.75 -2.17
N VAL A 18 44.04 6.36 -2.67
CA VAL A 18 43.09 6.98 -1.76
C VAL A 18 42.62 5.83 -0.88
N ALA A 19 43.23 5.71 0.30
CA ALA A 19 42.73 4.84 1.35
C ALA A 19 41.27 5.26 1.57
N GLN A 20 40.32 4.46 1.07
CA GLN A 20 38.95 4.58 1.53
C GLN A 20 39.05 4.38 3.04
N LYS A 21 38.78 5.44 3.82
CA LYS A 21 38.60 5.31 5.26
C LYS A 21 37.70 4.10 5.45
N PRO A 22 38.09 3.10 6.26
CA PRO A 22 37.27 1.91 6.42
C PRO A 22 35.86 2.38 6.75
N SER A 23 34.91 2.04 5.88
CA SER A 23 33.50 2.29 6.15
C SER A 23 33.25 1.75 7.55
N PRO A 24 32.75 2.55 8.50
CA PRO A 24 32.64 2.13 9.88
C PRO A 24 31.91 0.80 9.89
N ILE A 25 32.62 -0.27 10.24
CA ILE A 25 32.02 -1.60 10.31
C ILE A 25 30.94 -1.43 11.36
N PRO A 26 29.69 -1.57 10.96
CA PRO A 26 28.61 -1.22 11.85
C PRO A 26 28.59 -2.22 12.98
N GLU A 27 28.68 -1.72 14.21
CA GLU A 27 28.47 -2.54 15.39
C GLU A 27 27.10 -3.20 15.29
N THR A 28 27.10 -4.45 14.84
CA THR A 28 25.91 -5.29 14.77
C THR A 28 25.85 -5.96 16.12
N ARG A 29 25.00 -5.44 17.01
CA ARG A 29 24.73 -6.10 18.28
C ARG A 29 23.51 -6.98 18.11
N GLU A 30 23.67 -8.28 18.30
CA GLU A 30 22.53 -9.17 18.45
C GLU A 30 21.97 -8.96 19.86
N VAL A 31 20.73 -8.48 19.93
CA VAL A 31 19.98 -8.37 21.17
C VAL A 31 18.97 -9.50 21.18
N VAL A 32 19.10 -10.37 22.18
CA VAL A 32 18.12 -11.39 22.50
C VAL A 32 17.30 -10.87 23.66
N LEU A 33 16.02 -10.60 23.40
CA LEU A 33 15.08 -10.17 24.40
C LEU A 33 14.16 -11.33 24.79
N ASN A 34 14.26 -11.78 26.03
CA ASN A 34 13.33 -12.72 26.62
C ASN A 34 12.19 -11.94 27.27
N LYS A 35 11.02 -11.92 26.63
CA LYS A 35 9.75 -11.49 27.24
C LYS A 35 9.03 -12.74 27.76
N ALA A 36 8.12 -12.56 28.72
CA ALA A 36 7.35 -13.65 29.35
C ALA A 36 6.86 -14.70 28.34
N ASP A 37 6.35 -14.26 27.18
CA ASP A 37 5.78 -15.15 26.16
C ASP A 37 6.52 -15.11 24.81
N THR A 38 7.68 -14.45 24.66
CA THR A 38 8.39 -14.38 23.36
C THR A 38 9.89 -14.18 23.50
N ILE A 39 10.67 -14.80 22.62
CA ILE A 39 12.10 -14.55 22.46
C ILE A 39 12.28 -13.70 21.18
N GLN A 40 12.81 -12.49 21.28
CA GLN A 40 13.07 -11.64 20.11
C GLN A 40 14.57 -11.57 19.84
N LYS A 41 15.01 -11.97 18.64
CA LYS A 41 16.39 -11.84 18.17
C LYS A 41 16.48 -10.70 17.17
N ILE A 42 17.26 -9.68 17.53
CA ILE A 42 17.28 -8.42 16.81
C ILE A 42 18.72 -8.07 16.56
N ARG A 43 19.09 -7.87 15.30
CA ARG A 43 20.34 -7.17 15.00
C ARG A 43 20.04 -5.68 15.09
N ILE A 44 20.75 -4.99 15.98
CA ILE A 44 20.71 -3.54 16.09
C ILE A 44 21.99 -3.02 15.46
N PHE A 45 21.83 -2.06 14.57
CA PHE A 45 22.92 -1.30 13.98
C PHE A 45 22.95 0.07 14.66
N ILE A 46 24.07 0.42 15.27
CA ILE A 46 24.24 1.76 15.84
C ILE A 46 24.62 2.70 14.69
N ALA A 47 23.62 3.21 13.98
CA ALA A 47 23.83 4.34 13.07
C ALA A 47 23.53 5.64 13.84
N ASN A 48 24.42 6.63 13.75
CA ASN A 48 24.15 8.03 14.08
C ASN A 48 23.55 8.68 12.84
N PRO A 49 22.23 8.96 12.76
CA PRO A 49 21.69 9.34 11.47
C PRO A 49 21.04 10.72 11.58
N ASN A 50 21.49 11.64 10.70
CA ASN A 50 20.81 12.89 10.39
C ASN A 50 19.45 12.57 9.71
N ILE A 51 18.50 12.01 10.45
CA ILE A 51 17.18 11.62 9.93
C ILE A 51 16.22 12.77 10.12
N ARG A 52 15.56 13.17 9.04
CA ARG A 52 14.38 14.04 9.12
C ARG A 52 13.20 13.23 9.64
N ILE A 53 12.74 13.58 10.84
CA ILE A 53 11.59 12.98 11.50
C ILE A 53 10.35 13.10 10.61
N ASN A 54 9.58 12.00 10.51
CA ASN A 54 8.29 12.00 9.83
C ASN A 54 7.18 11.53 10.78
N ALA A 55 6.28 12.44 11.15
CA ALA A 55 5.16 12.19 12.06
C ALA A 55 4.15 11.14 11.58
N HIS A 56 4.20 10.71 10.32
CA HIS A 56 3.31 9.68 9.77
C HIS A 56 3.99 8.32 9.60
N LYS A 57 5.29 8.19 9.94
CA LYS A 57 5.99 6.90 9.94
C LYS A 57 5.98 6.27 11.33
N TYR A 58 5.92 4.95 11.35
CA TYR A 58 6.16 4.15 12.54
C TYR A 58 7.63 3.77 12.61
N TYR A 59 8.24 4.02 13.76
CA TYR A 59 9.61 3.71 14.09
C TYR A 59 9.65 2.63 15.17
N ALA A 60 10.43 1.59 14.94
CA ALA A 60 10.84 0.61 15.91
C ALA A 60 12.21 0.99 16.46
N TRP A 61 12.33 1.03 17.78
CA TRP A 61 13.56 1.40 18.46
C TRP A 61 13.72 0.63 19.76
N TYR A 62 14.97 0.58 20.23
CA TYR A 62 15.40 -0.20 21.38
C TYR A 62 15.92 0.73 22.48
N GLN A 63 15.45 0.50 23.71
CA GLN A 63 15.98 1.13 24.91
C GLN A 63 15.80 0.19 26.11
N LYS A 64 16.85 0.03 26.93
CA LYS A 64 16.81 -0.74 28.19
C LYS A 64 16.17 -2.13 28.06
N GLN A 65 16.65 -2.97 27.14
CA GLN A 65 16.10 -4.30 26.88
C GLN A 65 14.64 -4.30 26.42
N VAL A 66 14.11 -3.19 25.90
CA VAL A 66 12.74 -3.14 25.37
C VAL A 66 12.76 -2.62 23.95
N VAL A 67 12.06 -3.34 23.06
CA VAL A 67 11.70 -2.86 21.73
C VAL A 67 10.37 -2.13 21.82
N LEU A 68 10.38 -0.87 21.40
CA LEU A 68 9.25 0.03 21.39
C LEU A 68 8.90 0.40 19.96
N HIS A 69 7.61 0.65 19.73
CA HIS A 69 7.08 1.10 18.46
C HIS A 69 6.34 2.40 18.69
N THR A 70 6.78 3.47 18.04
CA THR A 70 6.21 4.81 18.18
C THR A 70 5.99 5.43 16.82
N GLN A 71 5.05 6.36 16.74
CA GLN A 71 4.83 7.16 15.53
C GLN A 71 5.61 8.48 15.65
N GLY A 72 6.37 8.85 14.62
CA GLY A 72 7.08 10.14 14.56
C GLY A 72 8.38 10.22 15.34
N ALA A 73 8.39 10.01 16.65
CA ALA A 73 9.56 10.25 17.51
C ALA A 73 10.08 8.97 18.18
N TRP A 74 11.34 8.96 18.60
CA TRP A 74 11.97 7.89 19.38
C TRP A 74 13.01 8.47 20.34
N SER A 75 13.34 7.75 21.42
CA SER A 75 14.35 8.19 22.40
C SER A 75 15.50 7.19 22.59
N GLY A 76 15.52 6.10 21.82
CA GLY A 76 16.57 5.08 21.87
C GLY A 76 17.25 4.82 20.54
N LYS A 77 17.71 3.59 20.34
CA LYS A 77 18.43 3.18 19.11
C LYS A 77 17.45 2.60 18.10
N LEU A 78 17.40 3.15 16.90
CA LEU A 78 16.54 2.63 15.82
C LEU A 78 16.94 1.19 15.45
N LEU A 79 15.95 0.36 15.13
CA LEU A 79 16.20 -0.98 14.60
C LEU A 79 16.68 -0.92 13.14
N GLN A 80 17.58 -1.82 12.76
CA GLN A 80 18.16 -1.87 11.41
C GLN A 80 18.61 -3.30 11.08
N GLY A 81 18.26 -3.78 9.89
CA GLY A 81 18.61 -5.11 9.42
C GLY A 81 17.53 -6.16 9.75
N LYS A 82 17.95 -7.43 9.78
CA LYS A 82 17.05 -8.57 9.98
C LYS A 82 16.47 -8.57 11.40
N TYR A 83 15.17 -8.84 11.47
CA TYR A 83 14.40 -8.99 12.71
C TYR A 83 13.74 -10.35 12.73
N GLU A 84 13.88 -11.06 13.85
CA GLU A 84 13.22 -12.33 14.12
C GLU A 84 12.65 -12.32 15.54
N ALA A 85 11.41 -12.74 15.68
CA ALA A 85 10.79 -13.01 16.96
C ALA A 85 10.28 -14.45 16.97
N PHE A 86 10.34 -15.07 18.13
CA PHE A 86 10.01 -16.46 18.39
C PHE A 86 9.04 -16.54 19.57
N TYR A 87 8.20 -17.56 19.54
CA TYR A 87 7.41 -18.00 20.68
C TYR A 87 8.30 -18.67 21.75
N PRO A 88 7.78 -18.96 22.96
CA PRO A 88 8.55 -19.63 24.02
C PRO A 88 8.96 -21.05 23.62
N ASN A 89 8.17 -21.69 22.74
CA ASN A 89 8.49 -23.00 22.17
C ASN A 89 9.52 -22.93 21.03
N HIS A 90 10.18 -21.79 20.84
CA HIS A 90 11.18 -21.53 19.79
C HIS A 90 10.66 -21.54 18.35
N ASN A 91 9.35 -21.67 18.12
CA ASN A 91 8.78 -21.49 16.79
C ASN A 91 8.85 -20.02 16.38
N LEU A 92 9.05 -19.76 15.09
CA LEU A 92 9.06 -18.41 14.55
C LEU A 92 7.69 -17.76 14.78
N LEU A 93 7.68 -16.52 15.24
CA LEU A 93 6.50 -15.69 15.50
C LEU A 93 6.39 -14.58 14.44
N GLU A 94 7.50 -13.89 14.18
CA GLU A 94 7.54 -12.76 13.24
C GLU A 94 8.94 -12.64 12.63
N GLN A 95 9.02 -12.23 11.37
CA GLN A 95 10.27 -12.01 10.67
C GLN A 95 10.11 -10.88 9.66
N GLY A 96 11.17 -10.08 9.52
CA GLY A 96 11.25 -9.07 8.48
C GLY A 96 12.57 -8.30 8.53
N THR A 97 12.56 -7.13 7.91
CA THR A 97 13.72 -6.23 7.89
C THR A 97 13.32 -4.81 8.28
N TYR A 98 14.14 -4.20 9.14
CA TYR A 98 14.06 -2.79 9.46
C TYR A 98 15.13 -2.00 8.71
N GLU A 99 14.79 -0.77 8.34
CA GLU A 99 15.72 0.23 7.86
C GLU A 99 15.38 1.54 8.57
N GLN A 100 16.33 2.08 9.33
CA GLN A 100 16.19 3.30 10.12
C GLN A 100 14.94 3.27 11.01
N GLY A 101 14.70 2.12 11.67
CA GLY A 101 13.54 1.85 12.50
C GLY A 101 12.24 1.60 11.74
N CYS A 102 12.20 1.77 10.42
CA CYS A 102 11.01 1.53 9.63
C CYS A 102 10.98 0.10 9.08
N LYS A 103 9.82 -0.58 9.16
CA LYS A 103 9.61 -1.84 8.45
C LYS A 103 9.76 -1.64 6.94
N ILE A 104 10.53 -2.51 6.29
CA ILE A 104 10.70 -2.55 4.83
C ILE A 104 10.52 -3.96 4.28
N GLY A 105 10.12 -4.05 3.01
CA GLY A 105 10.03 -5.30 2.26
C GLY A 105 8.95 -6.24 2.76
N ALA A 106 9.16 -7.54 2.56
CA ALA A 106 8.25 -8.58 3.00
C ALA A 106 8.39 -8.84 4.51
N TRP A 107 7.25 -8.84 5.20
CA TRP A 107 7.11 -9.21 6.60
C TRP A 107 6.17 -10.39 6.71
N LYS A 108 6.53 -11.33 7.58
CA LYS A 108 5.78 -12.56 7.79
C LYS A 108 5.54 -12.75 9.28
N THR A 109 4.38 -13.29 9.63
CA THR A 109 4.08 -13.78 10.97
C THR A 109 3.53 -15.19 10.89
N TRP A 110 3.69 -15.93 11.97
CA TRP A 110 3.32 -17.34 12.07
C TRP A 110 2.43 -17.57 13.28
N HIS A 111 1.67 -18.66 13.24
CA HIS A 111 0.93 -19.18 14.38
C HIS A 111 1.86 -19.98 15.30
N LEU A 112 1.42 -20.27 16.53
CA LEU A 112 2.22 -21.00 17.53
C LEU A 112 2.65 -22.39 17.03
N ASN A 113 1.84 -23.02 16.17
CA ASN A 113 2.12 -24.31 15.54
C ASN A 113 3.09 -24.22 14.34
N GLY A 114 3.62 -23.03 14.03
CA GLY A 114 4.56 -22.79 12.94
C GLY A 114 3.92 -22.60 11.57
N THR A 115 2.58 -22.64 11.43
CA THR A 115 1.94 -22.33 10.14
C THR A 115 2.00 -20.82 9.86
N LEU A 116 2.18 -20.45 8.59
CA LEU A 116 2.19 -19.04 8.19
C LEU A 116 0.84 -18.42 8.55
N LYS A 117 0.85 -17.34 9.32
CA LYS A 117 -0.35 -16.61 9.74
C LYS A 117 -0.64 -15.45 8.82
N GLN A 118 0.41 -14.72 8.43
CA GLN A 118 0.26 -13.48 7.68
C GLN A 118 1.49 -13.18 6.86
N GLN A 119 1.28 -12.62 5.68
CA GLN A 119 2.33 -12.05 4.84
C GLN A 119 1.92 -10.64 4.41
N GLN A 120 2.83 -9.69 4.56
CA GLN A 120 2.62 -8.27 4.29
C GLN A 120 3.84 -7.67 3.59
N HIS A 121 3.61 -6.59 2.85
CA HIS A 121 4.68 -5.80 2.29
C HIS A 121 4.68 -4.39 2.89
N TRP A 122 5.85 -3.91 3.28
CA TRP A 122 6.06 -2.64 3.96
C TRP A 122 7.02 -1.76 3.17
N THR A 123 6.76 -0.46 3.19
CA THR A 123 7.63 0.54 2.61
C THR A 123 7.66 1.74 3.54
N ASN A 124 8.84 2.13 4.01
CA ASN A 124 9.01 3.28 4.91
C ASN A 124 8.12 3.19 6.17
N GLY A 125 7.94 2.00 6.74
CA GLY A 125 7.14 1.81 7.96
C GLY A 125 5.62 1.88 7.73
N LEU A 126 5.17 1.88 6.47
CA LEU A 126 3.75 1.82 6.11
C LEU A 126 3.46 0.58 5.25
N LEU A 127 2.31 -0.05 5.46
CA LEU A 127 1.84 -1.14 4.59
C LEU A 127 1.69 -0.63 3.14
N HIS A 128 2.33 -1.34 2.22
CA HIS A 128 2.31 -1.02 0.81
C HIS A 128 2.53 -2.27 -0.03
N GLY A 129 1.53 -2.67 -0.82
CA GLY A 129 1.59 -3.88 -1.63
C GLY A 129 0.63 -4.96 -1.13
N ALA A 130 0.92 -6.20 -1.49
CA ALA A 130 0.04 -7.34 -1.21
C ALA A 130 -0.02 -7.65 0.29
N PHE A 131 -1.16 -8.20 0.69
CA PHE A 131 -1.43 -8.71 2.03
C PHE A 131 -2.19 -10.02 1.91
N GLU A 132 -1.77 -11.00 2.69
CA GLU A 132 -2.39 -12.32 2.78
C GLU A 132 -2.44 -12.76 4.24
N ARG A 133 -3.51 -13.44 4.63
CA ARG A 133 -3.74 -13.98 5.97
C ARG A 133 -4.31 -15.38 5.88
N TYR A 134 -3.81 -16.25 6.73
CA TYR A 134 -4.12 -17.67 6.76
C TYR A 134 -4.57 -18.07 8.17
N ASP A 135 -5.42 -19.08 8.27
CA ASP A 135 -5.79 -19.68 9.55
C ASP A 135 -4.72 -20.64 10.08
N ALA A 136 -4.95 -21.23 11.24
CA ALA A 136 -4.00 -22.14 11.89
C ALA A 136 -3.75 -23.42 11.09
N SER A 137 -4.67 -23.80 10.18
CA SER A 137 -4.53 -24.94 9.27
C SER A 137 -3.74 -24.60 8.00
N GLY A 138 -3.43 -23.31 7.77
CA GLY A 138 -2.76 -22.81 6.57
C GLY A 138 -3.72 -22.46 5.43
N LYS A 139 -5.03 -22.50 5.65
CA LYS A 139 -6.01 -22.10 4.63
C LYS A 139 -6.03 -20.58 4.51
N LEU A 140 -5.98 -20.07 3.28
CA LEU A 140 -6.07 -18.64 3.01
C LEU A 140 -7.47 -18.12 3.37
N VAL A 141 -7.55 -17.22 4.35
CA VAL A 141 -8.82 -16.63 4.83
C VAL A 141 -9.03 -15.21 4.35
N GLU A 142 -7.96 -14.50 4.00
CA GLU A 142 -8.08 -13.12 3.52
C GLU A 142 -6.89 -12.73 2.63
N LYS A 143 -7.16 -11.96 1.57
CA LYS A 143 -6.13 -11.32 0.76
C LYS A 143 -6.55 -9.95 0.26
N GLY A 144 -5.59 -9.06 0.08
CA GLY A 144 -5.83 -7.72 -0.42
C GLY A 144 -4.57 -6.95 -0.77
N ARG A 145 -4.70 -5.63 -0.89
CA ARG A 145 -3.59 -4.71 -1.11
C ARG A 145 -3.71 -3.47 -0.24
N TYR A 146 -2.56 -2.98 0.19
CA TYR A 146 -2.42 -1.68 0.85
C TYR A 146 -1.69 -0.70 -0.05
N LYS A 147 -2.01 0.59 0.10
CA LYS A 147 -1.30 1.71 -0.50
C LYS A 147 -1.14 2.80 0.56
N LYS A 148 0.10 3.08 0.96
CA LYS A 148 0.44 4.10 1.98
C LYS A 148 -0.35 3.88 3.29
N GLY A 149 -0.33 2.65 3.80
CA GLY A 149 -0.99 2.27 5.05
C GLY A 149 -2.50 2.04 4.96
N LYS A 150 -3.14 2.29 3.80
CA LYS A 150 -4.60 2.19 3.64
C LYS A 150 -4.98 1.06 2.68
N LEU A 151 -6.03 0.31 2.99
CA LEU A 151 -6.60 -0.69 2.08
C LEU A 151 -6.95 -0.05 0.74
N HIS A 152 -6.54 -0.70 -0.35
CA HIS A 152 -6.72 -0.17 -1.69
C HIS A 152 -6.86 -1.30 -2.71
N GLY A 153 -7.94 -1.26 -3.50
CA GLY A 153 -8.26 -2.30 -4.47
C GLY A 153 -9.27 -3.31 -3.92
N LYS A 154 -9.14 -4.58 -4.29
CA LYS A 154 -10.03 -5.64 -3.84
C LYS A 154 -9.52 -6.21 -2.52
N LEU A 155 -10.44 -6.41 -1.57
CA LEU A 155 -10.24 -7.23 -0.38
C LEU A 155 -11.12 -8.47 -0.54
N SER A 156 -10.52 -9.66 -0.55
CA SER A 156 -11.24 -10.92 -0.65
C SER A 156 -11.12 -11.67 0.68
N LYS A 157 -12.26 -12.10 1.23
CA LYS A 157 -12.37 -12.94 2.43
C LYS A 157 -12.92 -14.30 2.02
N PHE A 158 -12.40 -15.36 2.61
CA PHE A 158 -12.76 -16.74 2.32
C PHE A 158 -13.28 -17.39 3.60
N VAL A 159 -14.53 -17.84 3.57
CA VAL A 159 -15.20 -18.53 4.68
C VAL A 159 -15.95 -19.72 4.08
N ASP A 160 -15.68 -20.94 4.54
CA ASP A 160 -16.35 -22.17 4.09
C ASP A 160 -16.43 -22.28 2.55
N ASP A 161 -15.29 -22.06 1.89
CA ASP A 161 -15.11 -22.07 0.43
C ASP A 161 -15.89 -21.02 -0.36
N LYS A 162 -16.61 -20.13 0.35
CA LYS A 162 -17.25 -18.95 -0.22
C LYS A 162 -16.29 -17.78 -0.16
N ALA A 163 -16.12 -17.11 -1.30
CA ALA A 163 -15.32 -15.90 -1.40
C ALA A 163 -16.21 -14.65 -1.46
N THR A 164 -16.12 -13.78 -0.45
CA THR A 164 -16.68 -12.42 -0.48
C THR A 164 -15.61 -11.44 -0.91
N THR A 165 -15.95 -10.50 -1.80
CA THR A 165 -15.01 -9.47 -2.26
C THR A 165 -15.59 -8.08 -2.11
N GLU A 166 -14.87 -7.26 -1.37
CA GLU A 166 -15.12 -5.84 -1.17
C GLU A 166 -14.11 -5.02 -1.97
N LYS A 167 -14.47 -3.78 -2.33
CA LYS A 167 -13.55 -2.85 -3.00
C LYS A 167 -13.29 -1.65 -2.11
N TYR A 168 -12.04 -1.25 -1.99
CA TYR A 168 -11.61 -0.12 -1.20
C TYR A 168 -10.84 0.90 -2.05
N ARG A 169 -11.00 2.18 -1.72
CA ARG A 169 -10.15 3.26 -2.21
C ARG A 169 -9.68 4.10 -1.04
N ASN A 170 -8.37 4.09 -0.78
CA ASN A 170 -7.74 4.87 0.29
C ASN A 170 -8.36 4.58 1.67
N GLY A 171 -8.65 3.31 1.95
CA GLY A 171 -9.24 2.86 3.20
C GLY A 171 -10.76 2.90 3.27
N GLN A 172 -11.44 3.52 2.30
CA GLN A 172 -12.90 3.61 2.29
C GLN A 172 -13.53 2.53 1.42
N LEU A 173 -14.56 1.85 1.95
CA LEU A 173 -15.35 0.84 1.24
C LEU A 173 -16.16 1.48 0.10
N ILE A 174 -16.02 0.96 -1.11
CA ILE A 174 -16.77 1.38 -2.29
C ILE A 174 -18.03 0.52 -2.38
N ILE A 175 -19.13 1.03 -1.81
CA ILE A 175 -20.45 0.40 -1.94
C ILE A 175 -20.95 0.63 -3.37
N LYS A 176 -21.15 -0.44 -4.15
CA LYS A 176 -21.87 -0.33 -5.42
C LYS A 176 -23.36 -0.19 -5.10
N PRO A 177 -24.10 0.77 -5.68
CA PRO A 177 -25.53 0.88 -5.44
C PRO A 177 -26.23 -0.42 -5.84
N PRO A 178 -27.23 -0.89 -5.07
CA PRO A 178 -27.95 -2.13 -5.37
C PRO A 178 -28.51 -2.09 -6.79
N LYS A 179 -28.42 -3.21 -7.52
CA LYS A 179 -28.86 -3.33 -8.94
C LYS A 179 -30.31 -2.83 -9.15
N LYS A 180 -31.17 -2.90 -8.12
CA LYS A 180 -32.55 -2.39 -8.16
C LYS A 180 -32.60 -0.87 -8.35
N GLU A 181 -31.75 -0.10 -7.66
CA GLU A 181 -31.67 1.36 -7.86
C GLU A 181 -31.11 1.75 -9.22
N LYS A 182 -30.19 0.97 -9.80
CA LYS A 182 -29.73 1.20 -11.19
C LYS A 182 -30.85 0.99 -12.20
N LYS A 183 -31.61 -0.11 -12.08
CA LYS A 183 -32.78 -0.37 -12.93
C LYS A 183 -33.88 0.67 -12.72
N GLU A 184 -34.07 1.17 -11.50
CA GLU A 184 -35.06 2.18 -11.19
C GLU A 184 -34.63 3.58 -11.68
N LYS A 185 -33.36 3.96 -11.54
CA LYS A 185 -32.79 5.20 -12.10
C LYS A 185 -32.79 5.18 -13.63
N GLU A 186 -32.53 4.03 -14.26
CA GLU A 186 -32.68 3.85 -15.71
C GLU A 186 -34.15 3.90 -16.17
N ARG A 187 -35.08 3.29 -15.42
CA ARG A 187 -36.52 3.39 -15.69
C ARG A 187 -37.04 4.83 -15.51
N LYS A 188 -36.56 5.56 -14.49
CA LYS A 188 -36.91 6.98 -14.25
C LYS A 188 -36.35 7.86 -15.38
N LYS A 189 -35.09 7.69 -15.78
CA LYS A 189 -34.50 8.39 -16.94
C LYS A 189 -35.24 8.08 -18.25
N LYS A 190 -35.61 6.82 -18.50
CA LYS A 190 -36.40 6.45 -19.70
C LYS A 190 -37.81 7.06 -19.70
N LYS A 191 -38.49 7.13 -18.55
CA LYS A 191 -39.79 7.80 -18.42
C LYS A 191 -39.67 9.31 -18.63
N GLU A 192 -38.58 9.92 -18.17
CA GLU A 192 -38.33 11.35 -18.31
C GLU A 192 -37.99 11.74 -19.76
N THR A 193 -37.25 10.91 -20.50
CA THR A 193 -37.04 11.08 -21.96
C THR A 193 -38.32 10.87 -22.76
N LEU A 194 -39.15 9.89 -22.40
CA LEU A 194 -40.43 9.63 -23.06
C LEU A 194 -41.46 10.75 -22.82
N ASN A 195 -41.45 11.36 -21.64
CA ASN A 195 -42.29 12.54 -21.33
C ASN A 195 -41.81 13.80 -22.06
N LYS A 196 -40.51 13.97 -22.28
CA LYS A 196 -39.97 15.07 -23.10
C LYS A 196 -40.36 14.92 -24.58
N GLU A 197 -40.33 13.71 -25.14
CA GLU A 197 -40.77 13.45 -26.53
C GLU A 197 -42.28 13.57 -26.75
N THR A 198 -43.11 13.23 -25.75
CA THR A 198 -44.57 13.43 -25.84
C THR A 198 -44.97 14.90 -25.66
N SER A 199 -44.19 15.69 -24.90
CA SER A 199 -44.38 17.15 -24.79
C SER A 199 -44.02 17.90 -26.09
N SER A 200 -43.07 17.40 -26.89
CA SER A 200 -42.70 17.99 -28.18
C SER A 200 -43.68 17.61 -29.31
N LYS A 201 -44.37 16.46 -29.22
CA LYS A 201 -45.42 16.07 -30.18
C LYS A 201 -46.77 16.79 -29.99
N LYS A 202 -47.06 17.37 -28.81
CA LYS A 202 -48.31 18.13 -28.58
C LYS A 202 -48.32 19.55 -29.18
N LYS A 203 -47.21 20.03 -29.76
CA LYS A 203 -47.09 21.38 -30.37
C LYS A 203 -47.28 21.43 -31.90
N LYS A 204 -47.65 20.34 -32.58
CA LYS A 204 -47.96 20.36 -34.03
C LYS A 204 -49.39 19.90 -34.31
N LYS A 205 -50.37 20.81 -34.15
CA LYS A 205 -51.67 20.75 -34.84
C LYS A 205 -51.70 21.82 -35.95
N PRO A 206 -52.35 21.56 -37.11
CA PRO A 206 -52.10 22.26 -38.35
C PRO A 206 -52.76 23.66 -38.42
N ARG A 207 -52.04 24.63 -39.00
CA ARG A 207 -52.58 25.95 -39.41
C ARG A 207 -53.66 25.72 -40.48
N LYS A 208 -54.91 26.13 -40.19
CA LYS A 208 -55.96 26.28 -41.21
C LYS A 208 -55.56 27.41 -42.18
N LYS A 209 -55.46 27.08 -43.48
CA LYS A 209 -55.39 28.05 -44.58
C LYS A 209 -56.75 28.74 -44.72
N GLN A 210 -56.78 30.06 -44.58
CA GLN A 210 -57.85 30.89 -45.14
C GLN A 210 -57.40 31.38 -46.52
N THR A 211 -58.13 30.99 -47.56
CA THR A 211 -57.97 31.51 -48.93
C THR A 211 -59.17 32.40 -49.27
N LYS A 212 -58.84 33.68 -49.48
CA LYS A 212 -59.35 34.71 -50.42
C LYS A 212 -60.78 34.60 -50.99
N GLY A 213 -61.47 35.75 -50.93
CA GLY A 213 -62.46 36.22 -51.90
C GLY A 213 -62.89 37.66 -51.55
N LYS A 214 -62.14 38.68 -51.96
CA LYS A 214 -62.45 39.60 -53.08
C LYS A 214 -63.93 40.02 -53.15
N LYS A 215 -64.21 41.29 -52.80
CA LYS A 215 -65.19 42.13 -53.50
C LYS A 215 -64.73 43.60 -53.46
N THR A 216 -64.29 44.04 -54.63
CA THR A 216 -64.19 45.41 -55.12
C THR A 216 -65.57 46.04 -55.30
N THR A 217 -65.70 47.34 -55.00
CA THR A 217 -66.45 48.41 -55.71
C THR A 217 -66.41 49.65 -54.79
N SER A 218 -65.54 50.64 -55.02
CA SER A 218 -65.63 51.75 -55.98
C SER A 218 -66.48 52.95 -55.51
N LYS A 219 -65.77 54.03 -55.10
CA LYS A 219 -65.99 55.49 -55.35
C LYS A 219 -67.25 56.19 -54.79
N PRO A 220 -67.31 57.55 -54.76
CA PRO A 220 -66.24 58.59 -54.78
C PRO A 220 -66.45 59.74 -53.74
N ILE A 221 -65.74 60.88 -53.93
CA ILE A 221 -66.00 62.30 -53.52
C ILE A 221 -65.05 62.78 -52.38
N GLN A 222 -64.19 63.80 -52.48
CA GLN A 222 -63.85 64.86 -53.48
C GLN A 222 -62.34 64.93 -53.70
#